data_AF-A0A938GD77-F1
#
_entry.id   AF-A0A938GD77-F1
#
_cell.length_a   1.000
_cell.length_b   1.000
_cell.length_c   1.000
_cell.angle_alpha   90.00
_cell.angle_beta   90.00
_cell.angle_gamma   90.00
#
_symmetry.space_group_name_H-M   'P 1'
#
loop_
_entity.id
_entity.type
_entity.pdbx_description
1 polymer ?
#
loop_
_entity_poly.entity_id
_entity_poly.type
_entity_poly.pdbx_seq_one_letter_code
_entity_poly.pdbx_strand_id
1 'polypeptide(L)'
;MKHSLRFFSIGLLVAALEEFITQGVLKKSYGGWIIPTIVAFVPFLVLVRGIAWVLEKWLTEAGAVLIYYLSAGAIGLLVEWFLIGLSPWRDPNAPVSLLVPFQLGMFSFWGGVAFAPRLILDRRETVSRLRKSYLRFLILGMAVVYGVTFAAPQKAHFAAGILSVLILFLGLNFFYARYLALLICDQTGEHKANRG
;
A
#
# COMPACT_ATOMS: atom_id res chain seq x y z
N MET A 1 18.55 13.28 -5.86
CA MET A 1 18.92 11.85 -5.72
C MET A 1 18.48 11.20 -4.40
N LYS A 2 18.87 11.72 -3.22
CA LYS A 2 18.60 11.07 -1.91
C LYS A 2 17.11 10.78 -1.60
N HIS A 3 16.19 11.70 -1.96
CA HIS A 3 14.75 11.49 -1.77
C HIS A 3 14.16 10.43 -2.73
N SER A 4 14.76 10.26 -3.91
CA SER A 4 14.35 9.22 -4.86
C SER A 4 14.70 7.84 -4.33
N LEU A 5 15.94 7.64 -3.87
CA LEU A 5 16.37 6.36 -3.32
C LEU A 5 15.54 5.94 -2.10
N ARG A 6 15.28 6.88 -1.17
CA ARG A 6 14.45 6.59 0.02
C ARG A 6 13.03 6.19 -0.34
N PHE A 7 12.45 6.76 -1.39
CA PHE A 7 11.12 6.38 -1.86
C PHE A 7 11.10 4.90 -2.28
N PHE A 8 12.04 4.49 -3.12
CA PHE A 8 12.16 3.10 -3.57
C PHE A 8 12.46 2.16 -2.40
N SER A 9 13.41 2.51 -1.52
CA SER A 9 13.76 1.66 -0.38
C SER A 9 12.58 1.42 0.57
N ILE A 10 11.78 2.45 0.87
CA ILE A 10 10.62 2.30 1.76
C ILE A 10 9.53 1.48 1.07
N GLY A 11 9.19 1.79 -0.18
CA GLY A 11 8.18 1.03 -0.93
C GLY A 11 8.55 -0.44 -1.07
N LEU A 12 9.80 -0.72 -1.47
CA LEU A 12 10.32 -2.08 -1.60
C LEU A 12 10.39 -2.80 -0.25
N LEU A 13 10.71 -2.11 0.85
CA LEU A 13 10.71 -2.73 2.17
C LEU A 13 9.30 -3.19 2.56
N VAL A 14 8.28 -2.35 2.34
CA VAL A 14 6.89 -2.72 2.64
C VAL A 14 6.44 -3.91 1.78
N ALA A 15 6.72 -3.87 0.48
CA ALA A 15 6.41 -4.98 -0.43
C ALA A 15 7.16 -6.26 -0.03
N ALA A 16 8.48 -6.19 0.22
CA ALA A 16 9.29 -7.34 0.55
C ALA A 16 8.87 -8.02 1.85
N LEU A 17 8.45 -7.26 2.86
CA LEU A 17 7.97 -7.80 4.12
C LEU A 17 6.64 -8.56 3.97
N GLU A 18 5.77 -8.12 3.07
CA GLU A 18 4.52 -8.81 2.76
C GLU A 18 4.76 -10.03 1.85
N GLU A 19 5.51 -9.87 0.78
CA GLU A 19 5.84 -10.95 -0.16
C GLU A 19 6.63 -12.07 0.52
N PHE A 20 7.41 -11.76 1.55
CA PHE A 20 8.07 -12.78 2.35
C PHE A 20 7.06 -13.69 3.05
N ILE A 21 5.95 -13.14 3.57
CA ILE A 21 4.88 -13.94 4.14
C ILE A 21 4.19 -14.75 3.05
N THR A 22 3.73 -14.11 1.98
CA THR A 22 2.87 -14.77 0.99
C THR A 22 3.61 -15.77 0.09
N GLN A 23 4.85 -15.48 -0.29
CA GLN A 23 5.64 -16.36 -1.16
C GLN A 23 6.65 -17.18 -0.36
N GLY A 24 7.40 -16.53 0.54
CA GLY A 24 8.45 -17.17 1.31
C GLY A 24 7.91 -18.17 2.34
N VAL A 25 6.95 -17.74 3.17
CA VAL A 25 6.39 -18.56 4.25
C VAL A 25 5.26 -19.45 3.76
N LEU A 26 4.22 -18.86 3.16
CA LEU A 26 3.00 -19.59 2.82
C LEU A 26 3.18 -20.54 1.62
N LYS A 27 3.86 -20.07 0.56
CA LYS A 27 4.13 -20.88 -0.64
C LYS A 27 5.47 -21.61 -0.61
N LYS A 28 6.28 -21.41 0.43
CA LYS A 28 7.63 -22.01 0.58
C LYS A 28 8.54 -21.80 -0.63
N SER A 29 8.39 -20.67 -1.32
CA SER A 29 9.12 -20.35 -2.56
C SER A 29 9.97 -19.10 -2.38
N TYR A 30 11.24 -19.30 -2.01
CA TYR A 30 12.18 -18.17 -1.85
C TYR A 30 12.53 -17.50 -3.19
N GLY A 31 12.58 -18.27 -4.29
CA GLY A 31 12.69 -17.70 -5.64
C GLY A 31 11.43 -16.94 -6.04
N GLY A 32 10.26 -17.45 -5.65
CA GLY A 32 8.97 -16.77 -5.80
C GLY A 32 8.79 -15.56 -4.89
N TRP A 33 9.65 -15.35 -3.89
CA TRP A 33 9.70 -14.12 -3.11
C TRP A 33 10.56 -13.05 -3.79
N ILE A 34 11.76 -13.41 -4.24
CA ILE A 34 12.72 -12.44 -4.81
C ILE A 34 12.27 -11.92 -6.17
N ILE A 35 11.78 -12.81 -7.04
CA ILE A 35 11.46 -12.45 -8.43
C ILE A 35 10.29 -11.47 -8.51
N PRO A 36 9.12 -11.69 -7.88
CA PRO A 36 8.02 -10.73 -7.90
C PRO A 36 8.36 -9.44 -7.15
N THR A 37 9.06 -9.52 -6.01
CA THR A 37 9.48 -8.34 -5.25
C THR A 37 10.30 -7.36 -6.11
N ILE A 38 11.15 -7.87 -6.99
CA ILE A 38 11.98 -7.03 -7.86
C ILE A 38 11.25 -6.72 -9.18
N VAL A 39 10.75 -7.75 -9.87
CA VAL A 39 10.20 -7.63 -11.23
C VAL A 39 8.83 -6.96 -11.25
N ALA A 40 8.01 -7.12 -10.21
CA ALA A 40 6.71 -6.45 -10.15
C ALA A 40 6.82 -5.08 -9.46
N PHE A 41 7.42 -5.01 -8.26
CA PHE A 41 7.37 -3.77 -7.48
C PHE A 41 8.35 -2.68 -7.93
N VAL A 42 9.50 -3.01 -8.51
CA VAL A 42 10.39 -1.95 -9.04
C VAL A 42 9.73 -1.22 -10.22
N PRO A 43 9.25 -1.89 -11.28
CA PRO A 43 8.55 -1.22 -12.37
C PRO A 43 7.28 -0.51 -11.88
N PHE A 44 6.53 -1.12 -10.96
CA PHE A 44 5.37 -0.48 -10.33
C PHE A 44 5.75 0.85 -9.66
N LEU A 45 6.77 0.84 -8.79
CA LEU A 45 7.21 2.04 -8.06
C LEU A 45 7.75 3.12 -9.01
N VAL A 46 8.43 2.73 -10.10
CA VAL A 46 8.87 3.66 -11.14
C VAL A 46 7.67 4.31 -11.83
N LEU A 47 6.69 3.51 -12.23
CA LEU A 47 5.47 3.97 -12.91
C LEU A 47 4.67 4.94 -12.02
N VAL A 48 4.33 4.54 -10.79
CA VAL A 48 3.55 5.40 -9.89
C VAL A 48 4.30 6.67 -9.53
N ARG A 49 5.63 6.63 -9.44
CA ARG A 49 6.43 7.85 -9.23
C ARG A 49 6.37 8.79 -10.43
N GLY A 50 6.35 8.27 -11.65
CA GLY A 50 6.07 9.06 -12.86
C GLY A 50 4.69 9.71 -12.81
N ILE A 51 3.67 8.97 -12.40
CA ILE A 51 2.30 9.49 -12.21
C ILE A 51 2.30 10.62 -11.17
N ALA A 52 2.93 10.42 -10.01
CA ALA A 52 3.03 11.45 -8.97
C ALA A 52 3.62 12.76 -9.51
N TRP A 53 4.71 12.67 -10.28
CA TRP A 53 5.36 13.84 -10.88
C TRP A 53 4.46 14.58 -11.86
N VAL A 54 3.64 13.86 -12.64
CA VAL A 54 2.65 14.49 -13.52
C VAL A 54 1.55 15.15 -12.70
N LEU A 55 0.96 14.44 -11.75
CA LEU A 55 -0.16 14.96 -10.94
C LEU A 55 0.21 16.20 -10.15
N GLU A 56 1.42 16.25 -9.59
CA GLU A 56 1.94 17.38 -8.81
C GLU A 56 2.11 18.66 -9.65
N LYS A 57 2.17 18.57 -10.98
CA LYS A 57 2.24 19.76 -11.86
C LYS A 57 0.88 20.40 -12.12
N TRP A 58 -0.19 19.61 -12.11
CA TRP A 58 -1.48 20.02 -12.65
C TRP A 58 -2.58 20.13 -11.60
N LEU A 59 -2.38 19.55 -10.41
CA LEU A 59 -3.42 19.44 -9.40
C LEU A 59 -2.99 20.11 -8.09
N THR A 60 -3.99 20.44 -7.27
CA THR A 60 -3.77 20.74 -5.86
C THR A 60 -3.12 19.55 -5.19
N GLU A 61 -2.30 19.78 -4.17
CA GLU A 61 -1.62 18.70 -3.46
C GLU A 61 -2.57 17.59 -2.95
N ALA A 62 -3.71 17.95 -2.36
CA ALA A 62 -4.73 16.99 -1.94
C ALA A 62 -5.27 16.18 -3.13
N GLY A 63 -5.58 16.84 -4.26
CA GLY A 63 -6.02 16.17 -5.48
C GLY A 63 -4.96 15.23 -6.05
N ALA A 64 -3.71 15.67 -6.11
CA ALA A 64 -2.59 14.86 -6.56
C ALA A 64 -2.39 13.62 -5.69
N VAL A 65 -2.50 13.75 -4.37
CA VAL A 65 -2.39 12.63 -3.42
C VAL A 65 -3.54 11.63 -3.57
N LEU A 66 -4.78 12.12 -3.68
CA LEU A 66 -5.95 11.26 -3.84
C LEU A 66 -5.85 10.46 -5.14
N ILE A 67 -5.61 11.13 -6.27
CA ILE A 67 -5.52 10.46 -7.57
C ILE A 67 -4.32 9.53 -7.60
N TYR A 68 -3.17 9.93 -7.03
CA TYR A 68 -2.01 9.04 -6.89
C TYR A 68 -2.35 7.74 -6.18
N TYR A 69 -3.05 7.80 -5.03
CA TYR A 69 -3.43 6.61 -4.28
C TYR A 69 -4.39 5.72 -5.08
N LEU A 70 -5.42 6.32 -5.70
CA LEU A 70 -6.39 5.60 -6.51
C LEU A 70 -5.75 4.93 -7.73
N SER A 71 -4.88 5.65 -8.45
CA SER A 71 -4.14 5.12 -9.59
C SER A 71 -3.19 4.02 -9.17
N ALA A 72 -2.47 4.16 -8.05
CA ALA A 72 -1.55 3.14 -7.57
C ALA A 72 -2.28 1.84 -7.22
N GLY A 73 -3.40 1.91 -6.47
CA GLY A 73 -4.21 0.73 -6.16
C GLY A 73 -4.81 0.08 -7.41
N ALA A 74 -5.31 0.88 -8.36
CA ALA A 74 -5.88 0.38 -9.61
C ALA A 74 -4.82 -0.30 -10.50
N ILE A 75 -3.64 0.30 -10.66
CA ILE A 75 -2.51 -0.30 -11.39
C ILE A 75 -2.09 -1.61 -10.72
N GLY A 76 -2.05 -1.63 -9.40
CA GLY A 76 -1.81 -2.84 -8.62
C GLY A 76 -2.81 -3.95 -8.95
N LEU A 77 -4.10 -3.64 -8.95
CA LEU A 77 -5.13 -4.60 -9.37
C LEU A 77 -4.93 -5.09 -10.81
N LEU A 78 -4.52 -4.23 -11.74
CA LEU A 78 -4.20 -4.66 -13.11
C LEU A 78 -3.02 -5.65 -13.12
N VAL A 79 -1.98 -5.41 -12.31
CA VAL A 79 -0.87 -6.35 -12.15
C VAL A 79 -1.38 -7.68 -11.60
N GLU A 80 -2.21 -7.65 -10.56
CA GLU A 80 -2.83 -8.87 -9.99
C GLU A 80 -3.63 -9.64 -11.03
N TRP A 81 -4.47 -8.95 -11.80
CA TRP A 81 -5.39 -9.58 -12.74
C TRP A 81 -4.69 -10.14 -13.97
N PHE A 82 -3.73 -9.41 -14.53
CA PHE A 82 -3.16 -9.72 -15.83
C PHE A 82 -1.78 -10.37 -15.77
N LEU A 83 -0.96 -10.07 -14.75
CA LEU A 83 0.39 -10.65 -14.61
C LEU A 83 0.42 -11.81 -13.63
N ILE A 84 -0.26 -11.69 -12.49
CA ILE A 84 -0.28 -12.74 -11.46
C ILE A 84 -1.44 -13.73 -11.71
N GLY A 85 -2.53 -13.27 -12.31
CA GLY A 85 -3.70 -14.06 -12.62
C GLY A 85 -4.65 -14.25 -11.43
N LEU A 86 -4.68 -13.31 -10.48
CA LEU A 86 -5.63 -13.24 -9.36
C LEU A 86 -6.88 -12.42 -9.71
N SER A 87 -7.36 -12.58 -10.95
CA SER A 87 -8.54 -11.87 -11.41
C SER A 87 -9.84 -12.45 -10.82
N PRO A 88 -10.83 -11.60 -10.53
CA PRO A 88 -12.10 -12.04 -9.95
C PRO A 88 -12.92 -12.95 -10.87
N TRP A 89 -12.67 -12.92 -12.19
CA TRP A 89 -13.33 -13.79 -13.17
C TRP A 89 -12.65 -15.15 -13.35
N ARG A 90 -11.53 -15.43 -12.67
CA ARG A 90 -10.84 -16.72 -12.77
C ARG A 90 -11.62 -17.86 -12.11
N ASP A 91 -12.39 -17.55 -11.07
CA ASP A 91 -13.31 -18.49 -10.44
C ASP A 91 -14.71 -17.88 -10.36
N PRO A 92 -15.58 -18.17 -11.35
CA PRO A 92 -16.95 -17.66 -11.39
C PRO A 92 -17.83 -18.12 -10.22
N ASN A 93 -17.41 -19.16 -9.49
CA ASN A 93 -18.14 -19.72 -8.36
C ASN A 93 -17.69 -19.13 -7.02
N ALA A 94 -16.67 -18.26 -7.01
CA ALA A 94 -16.21 -17.61 -5.80
C ALA A 94 -17.31 -16.71 -5.21
N PRO A 95 -17.66 -16.85 -3.93
CA PRO A 95 -18.70 -16.05 -3.32
C PRO A 95 -18.30 -14.57 -3.32
N VAL A 96 -19.19 -13.71 -3.82
CA VAL A 96 -18.98 -12.25 -3.94
C VAL A 96 -18.57 -11.62 -2.61
N SER A 97 -19.10 -12.15 -1.49
CA SER A 97 -18.79 -11.69 -0.13
C SER A 97 -17.33 -11.90 0.28
N LEU A 98 -16.60 -12.83 -0.34
CA LEU A 98 -15.16 -13.02 -0.14
C LEU A 98 -14.34 -12.32 -1.21
N LEU A 99 -14.86 -12.28 -2.43
CA LEU A 99 -14.19 -11.67 -3.58
C LEU A 99 -14.00 -10.17 -3.38
N VAL A 100 -15.04 -9.44 -2.96
CA VAL A 100 -14.96 -7.97 -2.80
C VAL A 100 -13.92 -7.56 -1.73
N PRO A 101 -13.95 -8.08 -0.48
CA PRO A 101 -12.93 -7.74 0.51
C PRO A 101 -11.52 -8.12 0.09
N PHE A 102 -11.35 -9.24 -0.63
CA PHE A 102 -10.06 -9.67 -1.15
C PHE A 102 -9.50 -8.66 -2.16
N GLN A 103 -10.31 -8.24 -3.14
CA GLN A 103 -9.91 -7.24 -4.14
C GLN A 103 -9.64 -5.87 -3.50
N LEU A 104 -10.45 -5.45 -2.52
CA LEU A 104 -10.20 -4.22 -1.77
C LEU A 104 -8.90 -4.27 -0.97
N GLY A 105 -8.57 -5.43 -0.39
CA GLY A 105 -7.32 -5.60 0.32
C GLY A 105 -6.11 -5.60 -0.60
N MET A 106 -6.18 -6.24 -1.78
CA MET A 106 -5.13 -6.13 -2.80
C MET A 106 -4.94 -4.69 -3.27
N PHE A 107 -6.04 -3.98 -3.59
CA PHE A 107 -6.00 -2.56 -3.91
C PHE A 107 -5.29 -1.75 -2.81
N SER A 108 -5.67 -1.99 -1.55
CA SER A 108 -5.12 -1.28 -0.39
C SER A 108 -3.65 -1.60 -0.15
N PHE A 109 -3.23 -2.83 -0.46
CA PHE A 109 -1.84 -3.26 -0.42
C PHE A 109 -1.00 -2.49 -1.42
N TRP A 110 -1.35 -2.54 -2.71
CA TRP A 110 -0.63 -1.83 -3.77
C TRP A 110 -0.62 -0.32 -3.58
N GLY A 111 -1.79 0.26 -3.27
CA GLY A 111 -1.90 1.66 -2.91
C GLY A 111 -1.03 2.00 -1.69
N GLY A 112 -0.95 1.10 -0.72
CA GLY A 112 -0.16 1.29 0.48
C GLY A 112 1.34 1.20 0.29
N VAL A 113 1.83 0.27 -0.54
CA VAL A 113 3.23 0.20 -0.96
C VAL A 113 3.68 1.51 -1.62
N ALA A 114 2.84 2.07 -2.48
CA ALA A 114 3.10 3.34 -3.15
C ALA A 114 2.98 4.54 -2.20
N PHE A 115 2.06 4.51 -1.24
CA PHE A 115 1.80 5.61 -0.33
C PHE A 115 2.78 5.69 0.84
N ALA A 116 3.20 4.54 1.40
CA ALA A 116 4.13 4.46 2.53
C ALA A 116 5.32 5.43 2.42
N PRO A 117 6.10 5.44 1.32
CA PRO A 117 7.20 6.39 1.17
C PRO A 117 6.76 7.85 1.18
N ARG A 118 5.57 8.17 0.67
CA ARG A 118 5.06 9.55 0.62
C ARG A 118 4.78 10.07 2.04
N LEU A 119 4.05 9.32 2.86
CA LEU A 119 3.75 9.73 4.24
C LEU A 119 4.98 9.68 5.16
N ILE A 120 5.83 8.66 5.02
CA ILE A 120 7.03 8.53 5.88
C ILE A 120 8.03 9.65 5.60
N LEU A 121 8.16 10.07 4.34
CA LEU A 121 9.11 11.12 3.96
C LEU A 121 8.55 12.54 4.07
N ASP A 122 7.25 12.73 4.29
CA ASP A 122 6.65 14.05 4.51
C ASP A 122 7.14 14.69 5.81
N ARG A 123 7.80 15.84 5.72
CA ARG A 123 8.45 16.52 6.85
C ARG A 123 7.58 17.56 7.55
N ARG A 124 6.36 17.81 7.10
CA ARG A 124 5.46 18.78 7.74
C ARG A 124 5.19 18.42 9.21
N GLU A 125 5.14 19.45 10.05
CA GLU A 125 4.84 19.28 11.48
C GLU A 125 3.40 18.79 11.71
N THR A 126 2.45 19.29 10.91
CA THR A 126 1.03 18.88 10.91
C THR A 126 0.87 17.37 10.69
N VAL A 127 1.76 16.76 9.90
CA VAL A 127 1.77 15.33 9.56
C VAL A 127 2.58 14.48 10.54
N SER A 128 3.43 15.09 11.37
CA SER A 128 4.42 14.38 12.19
C SER A 128 3.79 13.33 13.13
N ARG A 129 2.67 13.65 13.76
CA ARG A 129 1.92 12.73 14.64
C ARG A 129 1.30 11.58 13.85
N LEU A 130 0.69 11.88 12.69
CA LEU A 130 0.08 10.87 11.82
C LEU A 130 1.13 9.89 11.31
N ARG A 131 2.30 10.39 10.85
CA ARG A 131 3.42 9.56 10.41
C ARG A 131 3.92 8.62 11.51
N LYS A 132 4.09 9.11 12.73
CA LYS A 132 4.53 8.28 13.88
C LYS A 132 3.50 7.18 14.19
N SER A 133 2.21 7.52 14.19
CA SER A 133 1.15 6.54 14.41
C SER A 133 1.07 5.51 13.27
N TYR A 134 1.23 5.94 12.02
CA TYR A 134 1.28 5.06 10.85
C TYR A 134 2.41 4.05 10.96
N LEU A 135 3.64 4.51 11.27
CA LEU A 135 4.80 3.63 11.42
C LEU A 135 4.58 2.60 12.53
N ARG A 136 4.05 3.02 13.68
CA ARG A 136 3.74 2.09 14.78
C ARG A 136 2.69 1.06 14.36
N PHE A 137 1.62 1.50 13.71
CA PHE A 137 0.56 0.62 13.24
C PHE A 137 1.09 -0.38 12.20
N LEU A 138 1.89 0.07 11.24
CA LEU A 138 2.51 -0.79 10.25
C LEU A 138 3.45 -1.81 10.88
N ILE A 139 4.34 -1.39 11.78
CA ILE A 139 5.32 -2.30 12.43
C ILE A 139 4.60 -3.31 13.32
N LEU A 140 3.72 -2.85 14.21
CA LEU A 140 2.97 -3.74 15.10
C LEU A 140 2.03 -4.64 14.32
N GLY A 141 1.37 -4.11 13.29
CA GLY A 141 0.51 -4.86 12.40
C GLY A 141 1.27 -5.96 11.67
N MET A 142 2.44 -5.66 11.10
CA MET A 142 3.28 -6.69 10.48
C MET A 142 3.77 -7.71 11.52
N ALA A 143 4.15 -7.30 12.73
CA ALA A 143 4.51 -8.24 13.79
C ALA A 143 3.35 -9.18 14.14
N VAL A 144 2.11 -8.68 14.18
CA VAL A 144 0.90 -9.49 14.38
C VAL A 144 0.67 -10.42 13.19
N VAL A 145 0.79 -9.94 11.95
CA VAL A 145 0.67 -10.78 10.74
C VAL A 145 1.63 -11.96 10.82
N TYR A 146 2.90 -11.70 11.14
CA TYR A 146 3.93 -12.74 11.27
C TYR A 146 3.57 -13.69 12.42
N GLY A 147 3.22 -13.18 13.60
CA GLY A 147 2.85 -14.00 14.75
C GLY A 147 1.65 -14.90 14.48
N VAL A 148 0.58 -14.37 13.89
CA VAL A 148 -0.62 -15.15 13.52
C VAL A 148 -0.29 -16.18 12.47
N THR A 149 0.49 -15.82 11.45
CA THR A 149 0.89 -16.74 10.38
C THR A 149 1.66 -17.92 10.95
N PHE A 150 2.72 -17.67 11.74
CA PHE A 150 3.54 -18.74 12.29
C PHE A 150 2.86 -19.57 13.40
N ALA A 151 1.90 -18.99 14.13
CA ALA A 151 1.15 -19.72 15.16
C ALA A 151 -0.03 -20.53 14.58
N ALA A 152 -0.47 -20.24 13.36
CA ALA A 152 -1.63 -20.90 12.76
C ALA A 152 -1.36 -22.39 12.46
N PRO A 153 -2.32 -23.29 12.70
CA PRO A 153 -2.22 -24.69 12.29
C PRO A 153 -2.02 -24.81 10.78
N GLN A 154 -1.29 -25.82 10.32
CA GLN A 154 -0.93 -25.99 8.91
C GLN A 154 -2.12 -25.90 7.93
N LYS A 155 -3.30 -26.40 8.33
CA LYS A 155 -4.53 -26.36 7.52
C LYS A 155 -5.12 -24.94 7.37
N ALA A 156 -4.89 -24.07 8.35
CA ALA A 156 -5.39 -22.69 8.36
C ALA A 156 -4.31 -21.65 8.01
N HIS A 157 -3.06 -22.09 7.89
CA HIS A 157 -1.88 -21.25 7.74
C HIS A 157 -2.02 -20.23 6.60
N PHE A 158 -2.44 -20.67 5.41
CA PHE A 158 -2.64 -19.80 4.25
C PHE A 158 -3.75 -18.76 4.48
N ALA A 159 -4.92 -19.21 4.94
CA ALA A 159 -6.07 -18.33 5.16
C ALA A 159 -5.79 -17.30 6.27
N ALA A 160 -5.18 -17.73 7.38
CA ALA A 160 -4.83 -16.87 8.49
C ALA A 160 -3.80 -15.79 8.10
N GLY A 161 -2.78 -16.17 7.33
CA GLY A 161 -1.77 -15.22 6.85
C GLY A 161 -2.36 -14.19 5.89
N ILE A 162 -3.06 -14.65 4.84
CA ILE A 162 -3.69 -13.75 3.86
C ILE A 162 -4.71 -12.83 4.52
N LEU A 163 -5.61 -13.36 5.37
CA LEU A 163 -6.62 -12.54 6.04
C LEU A 163 -5.97 -11.47 6.93
N SER A 164 -4.90 -11.81 7.64
CA SER A 164 -4.19 -10.86 8.50
C SER A 164 -3.55 -9.73 7.67
N VAL A 165 -2.94 -10.06 6.54
CA VAL A 165 -2.38 -9.06 5.60
C VAL A 165 -3.49 -8.14 5.08
N LEU A 166 -4.61 -8.68 4.61
CA LEU A 166 -5.73 -7.89 4.10
C LEU A 166 -6.27 -6.94 5.17
N ILE A 167 -6.47 -7.41 6.40
CA ILE A 167 -6.93 -6.59 7.52
C ILE A 167 -5.95 -5.44 7.79
N LEU A 168 -4.65 -5.73 7.81
CA LEU A 168 -3.63 -4.72 8.03
C LEU A 168 -3.70 -3.61 6.97
N PHE A 169 -3.65 -3.98 5.68
CA PHE A 169 -3.62 -3.00 4.60
C PHE A 169 -4.96 -2.27 4.41
N LEU A 170 -6.09 -2.94 4.66
CA LEU A 170 -7.38 -2.25 4.76
C LEU A 170 -7.36 -1.21 5.90
N GLY A 171 -6.83 -1.56 7.07
CA GLY A 171 -6.67 -0.65 8.19
C GLY A 171 -5.78 0.56 7.87
N LEU A 172 -4.77 0.40 7.02
CA LEU A 172 -3.92 1.52 6.58
C LEU A 172 -4.69 2.61 5.82
N ASN A 173 -5.86 2.31 5.24
CA ASN A 173 -6.73 3.32 4.61
C ASN A 173 -7.16 4.43 5.55
N PHE A 174 -7.30 4.13 6.85
CA PHE A 174 -7.55 5.15 7.85
C PHE A 174 -6.47 6.25 7.81
N PHE A 175 -5.20 5.87 7.69
CA PHE A 175 -4.10 6.83 7.64
C PHE A 175 -4.08 7.61 6.33
N TYR A 176 -4.45 7.00 5.20
CA TYR A 176 -4.60 7.72 3.92
C TYR A 176 -5.67 8.78 3.99
N ALA A 177 -6.84 8.42 4.50
CA ALA A 177 -7.96 9.35 4.65
C ALA A 177 -7.61 10.52 5.60
N ARG A 178 -6.95 10.22 6.74
CA ARG A 178 -6.48 11.24 7.67
C ARG A 178 -5.41 12.14 7.07
N TYR A 179 -4.50 11.59 6.26
CA TYR A 179 -3.47 12.38 5.57
C TYR A 179 -4.10 13.33 4.57
N LEU A 180 -5.05 12.84 3.75
CA LEU A 180 -5.78 13.68 2.79
C LEU A 180 -6.53 14.82 3.48
N ALA A 181 -7.20 14.53 4.61
CA ALA A 181 -7.90 15.55 5.38
C ALA A 181 -6.95 16.65 5.89
N LEU A 182 -5.75 16.30 6.36
CA LEU A 182 -4.75 17.28 6.77
C LEU A 182 -4.33 18.19 5.62
N LEU A 183 -4.10 17.64 4.43
CA LEU A 183 -3.73 18.43 3.26
C LEU A 183 -4.83 19.40 2.83
N ILE A 184 -6.09 18.97 2.88
CA ILE A 184 -7.23 19.85 2.55
C ILE A 184 -7.33 21.00 3.57
N CYS A 185 -7.12 20.72 4.86
CA CYS A 185 -7.09 21.76 5.90
C CYS A 185 -5.96 22.76 5.69
N ASP A 186 -4.74 22.29 5.41
CA ASP A 186 -3.59 23.17 5.18
C ASP A 186 -3.83 24.09 3.96
N GLN A 187 -4.38 23.56 2.86
CA GLN A 187 -4.70 24.33 1.66
C GLN A 187 -5.79 25.38 1.85
N THR A 188 -6.82 25.06 2.65
CA THR A 188 -7.89 26.01 2.96
C THR A 188 -7.44 27.12 3.92
N GLY A 189 -6.46 26.84 4.79
CA GLY A 189 -5.82 27.83 5.66
C GLY A 189 -4.99 28.84 4.87
N GLU A 190 -4.13 28.38 3.96
CA GLU A 190 -3.33 29.26 3.09
C GLU A 190 -4.19 30.15 2.20
N HIS A 191 -5.30 29.62 1.65
CA HIS A 191 -6.15 30.41 0.77
C HIS A 191 -6.90 31.54 1.51
N LYS A 192 -7.18 31.38 2.80
CA LYS A 192 -7.77 32.44 3.64
C LYS A 192 -6.74 33.51 4.03
N ALA A 193 -5.51 33.12 4.32
CA ALA A 193 -4.44 34.05 4.69
C ALA A 193 -4.04 34.99 3.54
N ASN A 194 -4.08 34.52 2.29
CA ASN A 194 -3.74 35.34 1.11
C ASN A 194 -4.87 36.28 0.61
N ARG A 195 -6.03 36.32 1.28
CA ARG A 195 -7.17 37.20 0.92
C ARG A 195 -7.48 38.27 1.98
N GLY A 196 -6.72 38.32 3.08
CA GLY A 196 -6.83 39.35 4.12
C GLY A 196 -5.70 40.36 4.03
#